data_AF-A0A7T1HR33-F1
#
_entry.id   AF-A0A7T1HR33-F1
#
_cell.length_a   1.000
_cell.length_b   1.000
_cell.length_c   1.000
_cell.angle_alpha   90.00
_cell.angle_beta   90.00
_cell.angle_gamma   90.00
#
_symmetry.space_group_name_H-M   'P 1'
#
loop_
_entity.id
_entity.type
_entity.pdbx_description
1 polymer ?
#
loop_
_entity_poly.entity_id
_entity_poly.type
_entity_poly.pdbx_seq_one_letter_code
_entity_poly.pdbx_strand_id
1 'polypeptide(L)'
;MASPIPPEIPLYKHPLPRLEEWLRQLGGSQSRTDPSQWDLHQPRWSAQIVLEIDELKVTWHQEGQQSVRHFPYGLPRADVEAAILAGP
;
A
#
# COMPACT_ATOMS: atom_id res chain seq x y z
N MET A 1 7.79 16.01 -4.02
CA MET A 1 7.32 15.48 -5.33
C MET A 1 5.85 15.17 -5.17
N ALA A 2 5.00 15.52 -6.13
CA ALA A 2 3.55 15.27 -6.00
C ALA A 2 3.25 13.79 -6.25
N SER A 3 2.37 13.19 -5.44
CA SER A 3 1.92 11.81 -5.62
C SER A 3 1.32 11.61 -7.02
N PRO A 4 1.56 10.47 -7.69
CA PRO A 4 1.19 10.26 -9.09
C PRO A 4 -0.32 10.02 -9.26
N ILE A 5 -1.05 9.82 -8.17
CA ILE A 5 -2.49 9.58 -8.13
C ILE A 5 -3.19 10.58 -7.18
N PRO A 6 -4.29 11.23 -7.62
CA PRO A 6 -5.08 12.15 -6.79
C PRO A 6 -5.60 11.53 -5.48
N PRO A 7 -5.76 12.31 -4.39
CA PRO A 7 -6.10 11.81 -3.05
C PRO A 7 -7.54 11.37 -2.88
N GLU A 8 -8.43 12.08 -3.54
CA GLU A 8 -9.88 11.87 -3.50
C GLU A 8 -10.35 10.77 -4.45
N ILE A 9 -9.49 10.37 -5.40
CA ILE A 9 -9.87 9.40 -6.43
C ILE A 9 -9.63 7.97 -5.89
N PRO A 10 -10.61 7.08 -6.02
CA PRO A 10 -10.46 5.69 -5.64
C PRO A 10 -9.34 4.96 -6.41
N LEU A 11 -8.71 3.98 -5.75
CA LEU A 11 -7.62 3.19 -6.35
C LEU A 11 -8.03 2.51 -7.67
N TYR A 12 -9.27 2.02 -7.80
CA TYR A 12 -9.74 1.34 -9.02
C TYR A 12 -9.79 2.24 -10.26
N LYS A 13 -9.79 3.56 -10.09
CA LYS A 13 -9.77 4.53 -11.19
C LYS A 13 -8.36 4.77 -11.74
N HIS A 14 -7.34 4.19 -11.11
CA HIS A 14 -5.95 4.35 -11.52
C HIS A 14 -5.43 3.09 -12.20
N PRO A 15 -4.61 3.24 -13.26
CA PRO A 15 -3.96 2.09 -13.87
C PRO A 15 -2.90 1.53 -12.92
N LEU A 16 -2.67 0.21 -12.98
CA LEU A 16 -1.72 -0.49 -12.12
C LEU A 16 -0.33 0.19 -12.02
N PRO A 17 0.31 0.65 -13.12
CA PRO A 17 1.60 1.33 -13.03
C PRO A 17 1.60 2.56 -12.12
N ARG A 18 0.48 3.29 -12.05
CA ARG A 18 0.36 4.47 -11.18
C ARG A 18 0.23 4.10 -9.71
N LEU A 19 -0.41 2.96 -9.41
CA LEU A 19 -0.47 2.40 -8.05
C LEU A 19 0.92 1.94 -7.61
N GLU A 20 1.66 1.26 -8.49
CA GLU A 20 3.05 0.84 -8.26
C GLU A 20 3.98 2.03 -8.03
N GLU A 21 3.88 3.09 -8.85
CA GLU A 21 4.63 4.33 -8.65
C GLU A 21 4.29 5.02 -7.33
N TRP A 22 3.03 4.99 -6.92
CA TRP A 22 2.61 5.52 -5.62
C TRP A 22 3.23 4.73 -4.46
N LEU A 23 3.19 3.39 -4.51
CA LEU A 23 3.84 2.54 -3.49
C LEU A 23 5.34 2.78 -3.42
N ARG A 24 6.02 3.00 -4.57
CA ARG A 24 7.43 3.44 -4.59
C ARG A 24 7.66 4.75 -3.85
N GLN A 25 6.78 5.74 -4.06
CA GLN A 25 6.91 7.04 -3.41
C GLN A 25 6.66 6.98 -1.91
N LEU A 26 5.86 6.02 -1.44
CA LEU A 26 5.69 5.74 0.00
C LEU A 26 6.92 5.12 0.65
N GLY A 27 7.95 4.75 -0.13
CA GLY A 27 9.12 4.01 0.35
C GLY A 27 8.95 2.49 0.25
N GLY A 28 7.90 2.03 -0.42
CA GLY A 28 7.69 0.62 -0.74
C GLY A 28 8.67 0.14 -1.80
N SER A 29 9.19 -1.06 -1.60
CA SER A 29 10.04 -1.77 -2.55
C SER A 29 9.29 -2.95 -3.14
N GLN A 30 9.19 -3.01 -4.47
CA GLN A 30 8.56 -4.14 -5.15
C GLN A 30 9.37 -5.42 -4.91
N SER A 31 8.68 -6.50 -4.57
CA SER A 31 9.31 -7.81 -4.39
C SER A 31 9.82 -8.33 -5.73
N ARG A 32 10.97 -9.00 -5.71
CA ARG A 32 11.56 -9.63 -6.91
C ARG A 32 10.86 -10.94 -7.29
N THR A 33 10.19 -11.56 -6.32
CA THR A 33 9.55 -12.87 -6.48
C THR A 33 8.11 -12.74 -6.93
N ASP A 34 7.42 -11.68 -6.48
CA ASP A 34 6.04 -11.39 -6.83
C ASP A 34 5.88 -9.89 -7.14
N PRO A 35 5.59 -9.49 -8.39
CA PRO A 35 5.43 -8.08 -8.74
C PRO A 35 4.22 -7.41 -8.08
N SER A 36 3.24 -8.18 -7.61
CA SER A 36 2.08 -7.66 -6.87
C SER A 36 2.40 -7.42 -5.39
N GLN A 37 3.52 -7.94 -4.88
CA GLN A 37 3.96 -7.74 -3.50
C GLN A 37 4.94 -6.57 -3.38
N TRP A 38 4.72 -5.77 -2.35
CA TRP A 38 5.47 -4.58 -2.01
C TRP A 38 5.81 -4.58 -0.53
N ASP A 39 7.07 -4.31 -0.21
CA ASP A 39 7.57 -4.29 1.16
C ASP A 39 7.90 -2.86 1.57
N LEU A 40 7.27 -2.39 2.65
CA LEU A 40 7.47 -1.08 3.25
C LEU A 40 8.15 -1.25 4.61
N HIS A 41 9.32 -0.67 4.79
CA HIS A 41 10.08 -0.74 6.03
C HIS A 41 10.13 0.61 6.72
N GLN A 42 9.54 0.69 7.91
CA GLN A 42 9.60 1.86 8.79
C GLN A 42 10.46 1.56 10.01
N PRO A 43 10.95 2.59 10.74
CA PRO A 43 11.82 2.37 11.89
C PRO A 43 11.20 1.54 13.03
N ARG A 44 9.87 1.52 13.14
CA ARG A 44 9.15 0.86 14.24
C ARG A 44 8.33 -0.36 13.81
N TRP A 45 8.03 -0.49 12.53
CA TRP A 45 7.20 -1.55 11.97
C TRP A 45 7.56 -1.77 10.50
N SER A 46 7.21 -2.92 9.96
CA SER A 46 7.23 -3.16 8.51
C SER A 46 5.83 -3.50 8.03
N ALA A 47 5.52 -3.21 6.78
CA ALA A 47 4.27 -3.60 6.16
C ALA A 47 4.52 -4.28 4.83
N GLN A 48 3.88 -5.42 4.62
CA GLN A 48 3.79 -6.07 3.33
C GLN A 48 2.45 -5.69 2.69
N ILE A 49 2.51 -5.10 1.52
CA ILE A 49 1.37 -4.67 0.72
C ILE A 49 1.25 -5.62 -0.47
N VAL A 50 0.08 -6.20 -0.67
CA VAL A 50 -0.20 -7.08 -1.81
C VAL A 50 -1.35 -6.48 -2.60
N LEU A 51 -1.10 -6.26 -3.89
CA LEU A 51 -2.10 -5.83 -4.85
C LEU A 51 -2.90 -7.05 -5.31
N GLU A 52 -4.08 -7.26 -4.72
CA GLU A 52 -5.00 -8.33 -5.10
C GLU A 52 -5.92 -7.84 -6.24
N ILE A 53 -6.84 -8.70 -6.69
CA ILE A 53 -7.71 -8.42 -7.85
C ILE A 53 -8.72 -7.29 -7.57
N ASP A 54 -9.35 -7.27 -6.40
CA ASP A 54 -10.38 -6.29 -6.04
C ASP A 54 -10.04 -5.41 -4.82
N GLU A 55 -8.98 -5.78 -4.10
CA GLU A 55 -8.56 -5.11 -2.87
C GLU A 55 -7.04 -4.99 -2.76
N LEU A 56 -6.60 -4.09 -1.87
CA LEU A 56 -5.22 -3.94 -1.45
C LEU A 56 -5.09 -4.52 -0.05
N LYS A 57 -4.30 -5.57 0.08
CA LYS A 57 -4.04 -6.23 1.36
C LYS A 57 -2.79 -5.65 1.99
N VAL A 58 -2.88 -5.20 3.23
CA VAL A 58 -1.74 -4.69 4.01
C VAL A 58 -1.56 -5.53 5.24
N THR A 59 -0.34 -6.00 5.44
CA THR A 59 0.06 -6.82 6.57
C THR A 59 1.18 -6.09 7.32
N TRP A 60 0.87 -5.47 8.44
CA TRP A 60 1.86 -4.86 9.32
C TRP A 60 2.49 -5.90 10.24
N HIS A 61 3.77 -5.74 10.50
CA HIS A 61 4.57 -6.53 11.43
C HIS A 61 5.25 -5.58 12.42
N GLN A 62 5.01 -5.81 13.71
CA GLN A 62 5.61 -5.04 14.80
C GLN A 62 5.84 -5.95 16.01
N GLU A 63 7.08 -6.02 16.50
CA GLU A 63 7.45 -6.72 17.75
C GLU A 63 6.90 -8.17 17.86
N GLY A 64 6.86 -8.91 16.75
CA GLY A 64 6.35 -10.29 16.70
C GLY A 64 4.83 -10.41 16.58
N GLN A 65 4.10 -9.29 16.55
CA GLN A 65 2.68 -9.22 16.22
C GLN A 65 2.49 -8.89 14.75
N GLN A 66 1.40 -9.43 14.17
CA GLN A 66 0.99 -9.17 12.81
C GLN A 66 -0.45 -8.66 12.79
N SER A 67 -0.69 -7.59 12.04
CA SER A 67 -2.02 -7.06 11.79
C SER A 67 -2.29 -7.05 10.30
N VAL A 68 -3.45 -7.52 9.87
CA VAL A 68 -3.84 -7.57 8.46
C VAL A 68 -5.08 -6.73 8.27
N ARG A 69 -5.09 -5.87 7.24
CA ARG A 69 -6.28 -5.17 6.78
C ARG A 69 -6.39 -5.28 5.27
N HIS A 70 -7.62 -5.30 4.80
CA HIS A 70 -7.94 -5.29 3.38
C HIS A 70 -8.63 -3.96 3.06
N PHE A 71 -8.17 -3.31 2.01
CA PHE A 71 -8.69 -2.03 1.54
C PHE A 71 -9.32 -2.25 0.16
N PRO A 72 -10.66 -2.22 0.05
CA PRO A 72 -11.30 -2.28 -1.26
C PRO A 72 -10.79 -1.17 -2.16
N TYR A 73 -10.55 -1.45 -3.44
CA TYR A 73 -10.05 -0.41 -4.37
C TYR A 73 -11.03 0.76 -4.57
N GLY A 74 -12.27 0.62 -4.10
CA GLY A 74 -13.28 1.68 -3.99
C GLY A 74 -12.92 2.81 -3.01
N LEU A 75 -11.95 2.60 -2.12
CA LEU A 75 -11.56 3.61 -1.14
C LEU A 75 -10.72 4.74 -1.76
N PRO A 76 -10.89 6.00 -1.30
CA PRO A 76 -10.02 7.10 -1.67
C PRO A 76 -8.57 6.79 -1.36
N ARG A 77 -7.68 7.16 -2.28
CA ARG A 77 -6.24 6.92 -2.12
C ARG A 77 -5.67 7.53 -0.84
N ALA A 78 -6.15 8.70 -0.44
CA ALA A 78 -5.72 9.34 0.80
C ALA A 78 -6.07 8.53 2.05
N ASP A 79 -7.23 7.88 2.09
CA ASP A 79 -7.65 7.07 3.25
C ASP A 79 -6.80 5.81 3.37
N VAL A 80 -6.52 5.15 2.24
CA VAL A 80 -5.64 3.97 2.20
C VAL A 80 -4.21 4.35 2.58
N GLU A 81 -3.68 5.44 2.03
CA GLU A 81 -2.36 5.96 2.36
C GLU A 81 -2.23 6.30 3.85
N ALA A 82 -3.20 7.03 4.41
CA ALA A 82 -3.23 7.39 5.81
C ALA A 82 -3.24 6.15 6.71
N ALA A 83 -4.02 5.12 6.35
CA ALA A 83 -4.06 3.88 7.09
C ALA A 83 -2.74 3.10 7.01
N ILE A 84 -2.12 3.00 5.83
CA ILE A 84 -0.80 2.37 5.65
C ILE A 84 0.24 3.04 6.55
N LEU A 85 0.30 4.38 6.51
CA LEU A 85 1.28 5.18 7.25
C LEU A 85 1.01 5.25 8.75
N ALA A 86 -0.25 5.09 9.19
CA ALA A 86 -0.59 5.03 10.61
C ALA A 86 0.05 3.82 11.31
N GLY A 87 0.20 2.70 10.60
CA GLY A 87 0.75 1.46 11.15
C GLY A 87 -0.31 0.54 11.78
N PRO A 88 0.13 -0.53 12.48
CA PRO A 88 -0.75 -1.48 13.16
C PRO A 88 -1.60 -0.87 14.29
#